data_AF-A0A4W4EXA6-F1
#
_entry.id   AF-A0A4W4EXA6-F1
#
_cell.length_a   1.000
_cell.length_b   1.000
_cell.length_c   1.000
_cell.angle_alpha   90.00
_cell.angle_beta   90.00
_cell.angle_gamma   90.00
#
_symmetry.space_group_name_H-M   'P 1'
#
loop_
_entity.id
_entity.type
_entity.pdbx_description
1 polymer ?
#
loop_
_entity_poly.entity_id
_entity_poly.type
_entity_poly.pdbx_seq_one_letter_code
_entity_poly.pdbx_strand_id
1 'polypeptide(L)'
;MAGIQDKVARLLSRERGRPALKPTRPLVLKDEVSNRRMKRGEASCVTEMSLLMACWKQHEFNNALCSSEVSAFYRCVENAQTERRNQAKNLALGQGGRLLPKQANKLLKRHPNLTREI
;
A
#
# COMPACT_ATOMS: atom_id res chain seq x y z
N MET A 1 -13.37 -37.54 5.34
CA MET A 1 -12.72 -36.23 5.12
C MET A 1 -13.69 -35.16 5.61
N ALA A 2 -13.43 -34.48 6.73
CA ALA A 2 -14.30 -33.40 7.21
C ALA A 2 -14.26 -32.22 6.24
N GLY A 3 -15.43 -31.75 5.81
CA GLY A 3 -15.54 -30.63 4.87
C GLY A 3 -14.99 -29.34 5.47
N ILE A 4 -14.72 -28.34 4.62
CA ILE A 4 -14.31 -27.01 5.09
C ILE A 4 -15.33 -26.43 6.07
N GLN A 5 -16.63 -26.66 5.84
CA GLN A 5 -17.70 -26.20 6.72
C GLN A 5 -17.62 -26.83 8.12
N ASP A 6 -17.39 -28.15 8.22
CA ASP A 6 -17.22 -28.85 9.50
C ASP A 6 -16.03 -28.32 10.28
N LYS A 7 -14.93 -28.03 9.59
CA LYS A 7 -13.73 -27.44 10.20
C LYS A 7 -14.03 -26.03 10.72
N VAL A 8 -14.71 -25.20 9.93
CA VAL A 8 -15.10 -23.85 10.36
C VAL A 8 -16.04 -23.90 11.55
N ALA A 9 -17.03 -24.81 11.57
CA ALA A 9 -17.94 -25.00 12.69
C ALA A 9 -17.19 -25.33 13.99
N ARG A 10 -16.20 -26.23 13.93
CA ARG A 10 -15.35 -26.54 15.09
C ARG A 10 -14.53 -25.35 15.58
N LEU A 11 -14.03 -24.50 14.67
CA LEU A 11 -13.24 -23.31 15.03
C LEU A 11 -14.09 -22.22 15.70
N LEU A 12 -15.38 -22.17 15.38
CA LEU A 12 -16.35 -21.24 15.97
C LEU A 12 -17.01 -21.79 17.24
N SER A 13 -17.00 -23.12 17.44
CA SER A 13 -17.64 -23.78 18.57
C SER A 13 -16.97 -23.42 19.91
N ARG A 14 -17.80 -23.30 20.94
CA ARG A 14 -17.39 -23.07 22.34
C ARG A 14 -17.38 -24.36 23.17
N GLU A 15 -17.66 -25.50 22.56
CA GLU A 15 -17.79 -26.81 23.25
C GLU A 15 -16.55 -27.18 24.06
N ARG A 16 -15.35 -26.83 23.59
CA ARG A 16 -14.08 -27.10 24.28
C ARG A 16 -13.49 -25.85 24.97
N GLY A 17 -14.34 -24.87 25.27
CA GLY A 17 -13.94 -23.62 25.93
C GLY A 17 -13.90 -22.42 24.98
N ARG A 18 -12.80 -21.66 24.99
CA ARG A 18 -12.69 -20.44 24.17
C ARG A 18 -12.59 -20.82 22.69
N PRO A 19 -13.46 -20.27 21.81
CA PRO A 19 -13.42 -20.60 20.38
C PRO A 19 -12.15 -20.02 19.75
N ALA A 20 -11.61 -20.74 18.79
CA ALA A 20 -10.39 -20.36 18.08
C ALA A 20 -10.60 -19.13 17.20
N LEU A 21 -11.78 -18.99 16.60
CA LEU A 21 -12.18 -17.83 15.80
C LEU A 21 -13.37 -17.13 16.44
N LYS A 22 -13.28 -15.79 16.51
CA LYS A 22 -14.36 -14.90 16.95
C LYS A 22 -14.57 -13.79 15.91
N PRO A 23 -15.13 -14.12 14.74
CA PRO A 23 -15.26 -13.15 13.66
C PRO A 23 -16.33 -12.11 14.02
N THR A 24 -16.04 -10.83 13.78
CA THR A 24 -16.98 -9.72 13.97
C THR A 24 -17.93 -9.55 12.79
N ARG A 25 -17.66 -10.23 11.68
CA ARG A 25 -18.44 -10.23 10.43
C ARG A 25 -18.56 -11.67 9.92
N PRO A 26 -19.64 -12.01 9.19
CA PRO A 26 -19.80 -13.35 8.65
C PRO A 26 -18.65 -13.71 7.71
N LEU A 27 -18.24 -14.98 7.72
CA LEU A 27 -17.16 -15.52 6.88
C LEU A 27 -17.67 -15.82 5.46
N VAL A 28 -18.17 -14.78 4.79
CA VAL A 28 -18.67 -14.84 3.41
C VAL A 28 -17.93 -13.84 2.54
N LEU A 29 -17.71 -14.20 1.28
CA LEU A 29 -17.10 -13.30 0.31
C LEU A 29 -18.09 -12.18 -0.06
N LYS A 30 -17.56 -10.98 -0.24
CA LYS A 30 -18.30 -9.84 -0.79
C LYS A 30 -18.07 -9.73 -2.29
N ASP A 31 -18.97 -9.01 -2.95
CA ASP A 31 -18.89 -8.73 -4.39
C ASP A 31 -18.06 -7.48 -4.72
N GLU A 32 -17.18 -7.09 -3.79
CA GLU A 32 -16.30 -5.95 -3.92
C GLU A 32 -14.98 -6.17 -3.16
N VAL A 33 -13.93 -5.55 -3.68
CA VAL A 33 -12.65 -5.35 -3.01
C VAL A 33 -12.46 -3.89 -2.63
N SER A 34 -11.76 -3.67 -1.54
CA SER A 34 -11.42 -2.32 -1.07
C SER A 34 -10.52 -1.60 -2.05
N ASN A 35 -10.70 -0.28 -2.18
CA ASN A 35 -9.74 0.55 -2.89
C ASN A 35 -8.35 0.47 -2.24
N ARG A 36 -7.32 0.42 -3.07
CA ARG A 36 -5.93 0.43 -2.61
C ARG A 36 -5.67 1.78 -1.92
N ARG A 37 -5.27 1.74 -0.64
CA ARG A 37 -4.79 2.94 0.05
C ARG A 37 -3.48 3.39 -0.61
N MET A 38 -3.39 4.67 -0.93
CA MET A 38 -2.14 5.27 -1.38
C MET A 38 -1.14 5.19 -0.22
N LYS A 39 0.13 4.85 -0.53
CA LYS A 39 1.18 4.89 0.49
C LYS A 39 1.25 6.31 1.04
N ARG A 40 1.38 6.45 2.35
CA ARG A 40 1.62 7.75 2.97
C ARG A 40 2.96 8.28 2.45
N GLY A 41 3.05 9.60 2.25
CA GLY A 41 4.30 10.21 1.78
C GLY A 41 5.37 10.07 2.85
N GLU A 42 6.53 9.54 2.46
CA GLU A 42 7.77 9.59 3.24
C GLU A 42 8.61 10.75 2.71
N ALA A 43 9.42 11.36 3.58
CA ALA A 43 10.35 12.40 3.17
C ALA A 43 11.42 11.77 2.27
N SER A 44 11.52 12.25 1.02
CA SER A 44 12.59 11.88 0.10
C SER A 44 13.83 12.75 0.31
N CYS A 45 15.01 12.25 -0.05
CA CYS A 45 16.29 13.00 -0.04
C CYS A 45 16.77 13.49 1.33
N VAL A 46 16.41 12.77 2.41
CA VAL A 46 16.79 13.13 3.78
C VAL A 46 18.30 13.04 3.98
N THR A 47 18.95 12.09 3.32
CA THR A 47 20.40 11.87 3.36
C THR A 47 21.16 13.06 2.78
N GLU A 48 20.80 13.49 1.58
CA GLU A 48 21.42 14.62 0.87
C GLU A 48 21.14 15.94 1.59
N MET A 49 19.92 16.08 2.12
CA MET A 49 19.57 17.23 2.96
C MET A 49 20.45 17.30 4.20
N SER A 50 20.72 16.17 4.87
CA SER A 50 21.56 16.13 6.06
C SER A 50 23.01 16.51 5.77
N LEU A 51 23.56 16.07 4.63
CA LEU A 51 24.91 16.45 4.18
C LEU A 51 24.99 17.94 3.84
N LEU A 52 23.99 18.48 3.14
CA LEU A 52 23.92 19.91 2.85
C LEU A 52 23.84 20.75 4.12
N MET A 53 23.01 20.36 5.09
CA MET A 53 22.94 21.05 6.38
C MET A 53 24.27 21.00 7.13
N ALA A 54 25.00 19.88 7.06
CA ALA A 54 26.30 19.74 7.69
C ALA A 54 27.33 20.70 7.06
N CYS A 55 27.38 20.79 5.73
CA CYS A 55 28.25 21.72 5.03
C CYS A 55 27.88 23.18 5.34
N TRP A 56 26.59 23.51 5.26
CA TRP A 56 26.11 24.86 5.59
C TRP A 56 26.49 25.29 7.00
N LYS A 57 26.42 24.39 7.98
CA LYS A 57 26.82 24.68 9.36
C LYS A 57 28.31 25.04 9.47
N GLN A 58 29.17 24.47 8.64
CA GLN A 58 30.62 24.74 8.64
C GLN A 58 30.99 26.01 7.87
N HIS A 59 30.17 26.40 6.88
CA HIS A 59 30.49 27.46 5.92
C HIS A 59 29.46 28.59 5.92
N GLU A 60 28.82 28.85 7.07
CA GLU A 60 27.86 29.95 7.26
C GLU A 60 26.76 30.00 6.19
N PHE A 61 26.25 28.82 5.83
CA PHE A 61 25.18 28.66 4.83
C PHE A 61 25.55 29.16 3.42
N ASN A 62 26.85 29.20 3.09
CA ASN A 62 27.32 29.64 1.79
C ASN A 62 27.21 28.52 0.73
N ASN A 63 26.32 28.72 -0.26
CA ASN A 63 26.10 27.77 -1.35
C ASN A 63 27.28 27.59 -2.30
N ALA A 64 28.17 28.59 -2.45
CA ALA A 64 29.34 28.46 -3.32
C ALA A 64 30.34 27.45 -2.73
N LEU A 65 30.52 27.50 -1.40
CA LEU A 65 31.38 26.58 -0.65
C LEU A 65 30.77 25.17 -0.54
N CYS A 66 29.44 25.08 -0.48
CA CYS A 66 28.69 23.81 -0.43
C CYS A 66 28.09 23.38 -1.78
N SER A 67 28.69 23.82 -2.89
CA SER A 67 28.10 23.64 -4.23
C SER A 67 27.88 22.17 -4.59
N SER A 68 28.75 21.27 -4.13
CA SER A 68 28.64 19.84 -4.39
C SER A 68 27.42 19.20 -3.71
N GLU A 69 27.18 19.56 -2.46
CA GLU A 69 26.08 19.11 -1.62
C GLU A 69 24.76 19.68 -2.12
N VAL A 70 24.77 20.95 -2.53
CA VAL A 70 23.61 21.61 -3.17
C VAL A 70 23.21 20.89 -4.45
N SER A 71 24.16 20.62 -5.34
CA SER A 71 23.90 19.89 -6.59
C SER A 71 23.41 18.47 -6.33
N ALA A 72 23.99 17.76 -5.35
CA ALA A 72 23.57 16.41 -4.99
C ALA A 72 22.11 16.40 -4.46
N PHE A 73 21.76 17.34 -3.59
CA PHE A 73 20.40 17.48 -3.07
C PHE A 73 19.39 17.76 -4.18
N TYR A 74 19.65 18.74 -5.05
CA TYR A 74 18.72 19.07 -6.14
C TYR A 74 18.56 17.91 -7.13
N ARG A 75 19.63 17.19 -7.44
CA ARG A 75 19.55 15.98 -8.29
C ARG A 75 18.66 14.92 -7.65
N CYS A 76 18.78 14.70 -6.34
CA CYS A 76 17.88 13.78 -5.63
C CYS A 76 16.43 14.26 -5.72
N VAL A 77 16.17 15.56 -5.49
CA VAL A 77 14.82 16.13 -5.55
C VAL A 77 14.20 15.94 -6.93
N GLU A 78 14.94 16.19 -8.00
CA GLU A 78 14.48 15.99 -9.37
C GLU A 78 14.12 14.51 -9.63
N ASN A 79 15.01 13.59 -9.27
CA ASN A 79 14.77 12.15 -9.40
C ASN A 79 13.54 11.70 -8.58
N ALA A 80 13.41 12.17 -7.33
CA ALA A 80 12.26 11.84 -6.49
C ALA A 80 10.94 12.38 -7.08
N GLN A 81 10.97 13.54 -7.73
CA GLN A 81 9.79 14.10 -8.41
C GLN A 81 9.43 13.28 -9.67
N THR A 82 10.41 12.89 -10.49
CA THR A 82 10.16 12.08 -11.69
C THR A 82 9.64 10.69 -11.33
N GLU A 83 10.23 10.03 -10.33
CA GLU A 83 9.75 8.76 -9.81
C GLU A 83 8.32 8.84 -9.28
N ARG A 84 7.99 9.88 -8.50
CA ARG A 84 6.62 10.07 -7.98
C ARG A 84 5.60 10.21 -9.12
N ARG A 85 5.95 10.97 -10.17
CA ARG A 85 5.09 11.11 -11.36
C ARG A 85 4.93 9.78 -12.10
N ASN A 86 6.01 9.03 -12.26
CA ASN A 86 5.98 7.73 -12.93
C ASN A 86 5.20 6.68 -12.14
N GLN A 87 5.36 6.64 -10.81
CA GLN A 87 4.57 5.77 -9.93
C GLN A 87 3.08 6.09 -10.02
N ALA A 88 2.69 7.38 -10.03
CA ALA A 88 1.30 7.78 -10.19
C ALA A 88 0.72 7.30 -11.54
N LYS A 89 1.48 7.41 -12.63
CA LYS A 89 1.09 6.89 -13.95
C LYS A 89 0.96 5.36 -13.94
N ASN A 90 1.91 4.64 -13.38
CA ASN A 90 1.89 3.18 -13.32
C ASN A 90 0.73 2.64 -12.49
N LEU A 91 0.36 3.34 -11.41
CA LEU A 91 -0.83 3.04 -10.60
C LEU A 91 -2.13 3.25 -11.39
N ALA A 92 -2.21 4.30 -12.21
CA ALA A 92 -3.35 4.56 -13.07
C ALA A 92 -3.48 3.51 -14.21
N LEU A 93 -2.35 3.05 -14.73
CA LEU A 93 -2.28 2.10 -15.85
C LEU A 93 -2.37 0.63 -15.42
N GLY A 94 -2.31 0.32 -14.12
CA GLY A 94 -2.45 -1.05 -13.61
C GLY A 94 -1.27 -1.97 -13.88
N GLN A 95 -0.07 -1.40 -14.06
CA GLN A 95 1.13 -2.12 -14.52
C GLN A 95 1.81 -3.02 -13.47
N GLY A 96 1.04 -3.71 -12.64
CA GLY A 96 1.56 -4.57 -11.55
C GLY A 96 1.07 -6.01 -11.61
N GLY A 97 0.61 -6.50 -12.76
CA GLY A 97 0.05 -7.86 -12.92
C GLY A 97 -1.25 -8.10 -12.14
N ARG A 98 -1.86 -7.06 -11.58
CA ARG A 98 -3.11 -7.10 -10.82
C ARG A 98 -4.12 -6.11 -11.40
N LEU A 99 -5.39 -6.51 -11.44
CA LEU A 99 -6.48 -5.64 -11.86
C LEU A 99 -6.60 -4.42 -10.93
N LEU A 100 -6.97 -3.26 -11.48
CA LEU A 100 -7.37 -2.13 -10.65
C LEU A 100 -8.62 -2.51 -9.84
N PRO A 101 -8.78 -2.00 -8.60
CA PRO A 101 -9.99 -2.25 -7.80
C PRO A 101 -11.29 -1.96 -8.55
N LYS A 102 -11.32 -0.91 -9.39
CA LYS A 102 -12.47 -0.59 -10.24
C LYS A 102 -12.79 -1.69 -11.26
N GLN A 103 -11.77 -2.27 -11.88
CA GLN A 103 -11.93 -3.36 -12.84
C GLN A 103 -12.37 -4.65 -12.13
N ALA A 104 -11.73 -4.98 -10.99
CA ALA A 104 -12.09 -6.12 -10.17
C ALA A 104 -13.54 -6.02 -9.65
N ASN A 105 -13.95 -4.85 -9.15
CA ASN A 105 -15.31 -4.62 -8.65
C ASN A 105 -16.36 -4.70 -9.77
N LYS A 106 -16.02 -4.29 -11.00
CA LYS A 106 -16.93 -4.48 -12.14
C LYS A 106 -17.13 -5.96 -12.46
N LEU A 107 -16.08 -6.78 -12.35
CA LEU A 107 -16.15 -8.22 -12.57
C LEU A 107 -16.92 -8.93 -11.47
N LEU A 108 -16.63 -8.62 -10.19
CA LEU A 108 -17.30 -9.22 -9.05
C LEU A 108 -18.81 -8.91 -9.01
N LYS A 109 -19.22 -7.71 -9.45
CA LYS A 109 -20.64 -7.37 -9.59
C LYS A 109 -21.36 -8.12 -10.71
N ARG A 110 -20.64 -8.58 -11.74
CA ARG A 110 -21.21 -9.40 -12.83
C ARG A 110 -21.41 -10.85 -12.41
N HIS A 111 -20.57 -11.33 -11.50
CA HIS A 111 -20.59 -12.69 -10.97
C HIS A 111 -20.61 -12.64 -9.43
N PRO A 112 -21.74 -12.21 -8.84
CA PRO A 112 -21.84 -12.07 -7.40
C PRO A 112 -21.81 -13.43 -6.70
N ASN A 113 -21.38 -13.44 -5.44
CA ASN A 113 -21.41 -14.63 -4.61
C ASN A 113 -22.86 -14.99 -4.28
N LEU A 114 -23.26 -16.20 -4.66
CA LEU A 114 -24.54 -16.78 -4.27
C LEU A 114 -24.51 -17.06 -2.77
N THR A 115 -25.13 -16.16 -2.01
CA THR A 115 -25.24 -16.29 -0.55
C THR A 115 -26.54 -16.95 -0.11
N ARG A 116 -27.46 -17.21 -1.05
CA ARG A 116 -28.73 -17.92 -0.87
C ARG A 116 -29.00 -18.77 -2.12
N GLU A 117 -29.58 -19.94 -1.92
CA GLU A 117 -30.08 -20.79 -3.02
C GLU A 117 -31.28 -20.09 -3.69
N ILE A 118 -31.38 -20.24 -5.02
CA ILE A 118 -32.47 -19.69 -5.86
C ILE A 118 -33.57 -20.73 -5.98
#